data_AF-A0A3D2NJF7-F1
#
_entry.id   AF-A0A3D2NJF7-F1
#
_cell.length_a   1.000
_cell.length_b   1.000
_cell.length_c   1.000
_cell.angle_alpha   90.00
_cell.angle_beta   90.00
_cell.angle_gamma   90.00
#
_symmetry.space_group_name_H-M   'P 1'
#
loop_
_entity.id
_entity.type
_entity.pdbx_description
1 polymer ?
#
loop_
_entity_poly.entity_id
_entity_poly.type
_entity_poly.pdbx_seq_one_letter_code
_entity_poly.pdbx_strand_id
1 'polypeptide(L)'
;MVGWGKSLRLTGAAVAMLLAVTVLQAVPPAAAHADAGAGPRVAAAQTPAPSPGAAPSPTPSVEPVTVFGYYRTPWKTNSFIYEVRTDGTVHRLTRDQWKAIGAPAVAFAPVSYARTSWSTKVYALVTWPHHDGDEAVDQVVPLGSAALRSVGSPRGRVTGHVPTTTYFRYASGPKDLYARTPDGAARLLTSGERRAAGSPEAGKVVGGGYYRAAWSRKIHFVSPDGRRQTVGSAAYATRGKPQVSVAPTVYARTPWSKTVHALITWPRTPSDRRVDQVVRLTSATYAAAGKPKTTVRYRLPGDAFVRLPIGRTIYHRMSGTLTPVTWSQWRAAGSPALRKASLTKPMYIRDILIVNKSLPLPRDYGNGLRPELTSAFSKMKAAARADGVSLNIISGFRSYASQAAIYPAKIRQYGYETAQLRSARPGHSEHQTGLAIDVNSISQSWGETKAGRWVARNGHRYGFIVRYPKGKTSVTGYAYEPWHLRHVGVSTATHLYKTGLTLDEYLGVPSKYR
;
A
#
# COMPACT_ATOMS: atom_id res chain seq x y z
N MET A 1 -43.40 -10.93 -34.19
CA MET A 1 -43.40 -10.12 -35.43
C MET A 1 -43.80 -8.68 -35.07
N VAL A 2 -43.52 -7.70 -35.96
CA VAL A 2 -44.04 -6.31 -36.13
C VAL A 2 -44.96 -5.72 -35.03
N GLY A 3 -44.87 -4.45 -34.57
CA GLY A 3 -44.06 -3.25 -34.93
C GLY A 3 -44.08 -2.22 -33.77
N TRP A 4 -43.21 -1.20 -33.67
CA TRP A 4 -43.30 0.13 -34.33
C TRP A 4 -44.68 0.81 -34.18
N GLY A 5 -44.84 2.07 -33.72
CA GLY A 5 -43.89 3.09 -33.25
C GLY A 5 -44.57 4.48 -33.09
N LYS A 6 -43.78 5.55 -32.84
CA LYS A 6 -44.18 6.96 -32.55
C LYS A 6 -44.78 7.17 -31.14
N SER A 7 -44.45 8.17 -30.32
CA SER A 7 -43.96 9.56 -30.45
C SER A 7 -45.06 10.62 -30.64
N LEU A 8 -45.24 11.47 -29.61
CA LEU A 8 -46.04 12.69 -29.65
C LEU A 8 -45.26 13.84 -28.98
N ARG A 9 -45.52 15.10 -29.35
CA ARG A 9 -44.77 16.29 -28.91
C ARG A 9 -45.68 17.52 -28.85
N LEU A 10 -45.28 18.50 -28.03
CA LEU A 10 -45.61 19.94 -28.06
C LEU A 10 -47.05 20.39 -27.70
N THR A 11 -47.16 21.05 -26.54
CA THR A 11 -47.63 22.43 -26.33
C THR A 11 -47.16 22.91 -24.93
N GLY A 12 -46.91 24.19 -24.63
CA GLY A 12 -46.70 25.33 -25.54
C GLY A 12 -47.22 26.69 -25.02
N ALA A 13 -46.55 27.35 -24.06
CA ALA A 13 -46.85 28.75 -23.70
C ALA A 13 -45.70 29.48 -22.95
N ALA A 14 -45.33 30.68 -23.45
CA ALA A 14 -44.87 31.95 -22.83
C ALA A 14 -43.98 31.97 -21.54
N VAL A 15 -43.16 33.00 -21.23
CA VAL A 15 -43.11 34.43 -21.62
C VAL A 15 -41.63 34.88 -21.86
N ALA A 16 -41.38 36.00 -22.56
CA ALA A 16 -40.04 36.58 -22.80
C ALA A 16 -39.94 38.11 -22.52
N MET A 17 -38.73 38.65 -22.75
CA MET A 17 -38.21 40.05 -22.68
C MET A 17 -37.62 40.53 -21.33
N LEU A 18 -36.71 41.53 -21.26
CA LEU A 18 -36.12 42.45 -22.28
C LEU A 18 -34.58 42.54 -22.03
N LEU A 19 -33.64 42.46 -23.00
CA LEU A 19 -33.22 43.37 -24.10
C LEU A 19 -32.67 44.76 -23.68
N ALA A 20 -31.35 44.95 -23.79
CA ALA A 20 -30.68 46.25 -23.99
C ALA A 20 -29.30 46.01 -24.66
N VAL A 21 -28.98 46.78 -25.71
CA VAL A 21 -27.74 46.68 -26.50
C VAL A 21 -27.36 48.08 -27.00
N THR A 22 -26.06 48.39 -27.04
CA THR A 22 -25.52 49.59 -27.72
C THR A 22 -24.31 49.19 -28.58
N VAL A 23 -24.24 49.71 -29.81
CA VAL A 23 -23.23 49.43 -30.85
C VAL A 23 -22.91 50.75 -31.61
N LEU A 24 -21.99 50.71 -32.58
CA LEU A 24 -21.45 51.77 -33.49
C LEU A 24 -20.11 52.34 -33.00
N GLN A 25 -19.07 52.59 -33.83
CA GLN A 25 -18.80 52.42 -35.29
C GLN A 25 -17.29 52.03 -35.46
N ALA A 26 -16.77 51.36 -36.50
CA ALA A 26 -16.66 51.66 -37.96
C ALA A 26 -15.76 52.89 -38.27
N VAL A 27 -14.89 52.96 -39.31
CA VAL A 27 -14.52 52.05 -40.42
C VAL A 27 -13.14 52.49 -41.07
N PRO A 28 -12.44 51.68 -41.91
CA PRO A 28 -11.19 52.01 -42.65
C PRO A 28 -11.48 52.42 -44.14
N PRO A 29 -10.64 52.30 -45.21
CA PRO A 29 -9.22 51.88 -45.39
C PRO A 29 -8.33 52.66 -46.43
N ALA A 30 -7.00 52.42 -46.43
CA ALA A 30 -6.07 52.48 -47.59
C ALA A 30 -4.75 51.74 -47.23
N ALA A 31 -4.04 50.89 -48.00
CA ALA A 31 -3.97 50.50 -49.41
C ALA A 31 -3.05 51.34 -50.33
N ALA A 32 -1.92 50.76 -50.81
CA ALA A 32 -1.77 50.30 -52.21
C ALA A 32 -0.34 49.79 -52.58
N HIS A 33 -0.28 49.05 -53.70
CA HIS A 33 0.89 48.69 -54.55
C HIS A 33 1.99 47.72 -54.06
N ALA A 34 2.64 47.11 -55.07
CA ALA A 34 3.64 46.05 -55.01
C ALA A 34 4.50 46.09 -56.30
N ASP A 35 5.67 45.45 -56.30
CA ASP A 35 6.31 44.94 -57.52
C ASP A 35 7.22 43.72 -57.22
N ALA A 36 7.76 43.07 -58.26
CA ALA A 36 8.37 41.74 -58.23
C ALA A 36 9.91 41.71 -58.02
N GLY A 37 10.44 40.56 -57.59
CA GLY A 37 11.88 40.34 -57.42
C GLY A 37 12.29 38.87 -57.26
N ALA A 38 12.86 38.30 -58.32
CA ALA A 38 13.61 37.03 -58.45
C ALA A 38 13.72 36.07 -57.24
N GLY A 39 13.15 34.86 -57.37
CA GLY A 39 13.54 33.69 -56.58
C GLY A 39 14.65 32.86 -57.27
N PRO A 40 15.67 32.34 -56.54
CA PRO A 40 16.75 31.56 -57.14
C PRO A 40 16.30 30.14 -57.54
N ARG A 41 16.66 29.71 -58.76
CA ARG A 41 16.44 28.33 -59.23
C ARG A 41 17.36 27.36 -58.50
N VAL A 42 16.81 26.29 -57.92
CA VAL A 42 17.58 25.10 -57.55
C VAL A 42 17.75 24.23 -58.80
N ALA A 43 19.00 23.91 -59.16
CA ALA A 43 19.30 23.07 -60.33
C ALA A 43 19.07 21.58 -60.03
N ALA A 44 18.61 20.83 -61.03
CA ALA A 44 18.48 19.38 -60.93
C ALA A 44 19.85 18.71 -61.02
N ALA A 45 20.22 17.93 -59.99
CA ALA A 45 21.40 17.07 -60.01
C ALA A 45 21.07 15.71 -60.68
N GLN A 46 22.07 15.13 -61.34
CA GLN A 46 21.91 13.99 -62.25
C GLN A 46 21.90 12.63 -61.51
N THR A 47 21.17 11.66 -62.06
CA THR A 47 21.10 10.28 -61.56
C THR A 47 22.35 9.47 -61.98
N PRO A 48 23.15 8.91 -61.05
CA PRO A 48 24.20 7.96 -61.39
C PRO A 48 23.64 6.56 -61.71
N ALA A 49 24.35 5.81 -62.54
CA ALA A 49 24.02 4.42 -62.89
C ALA A 49 24.27 3.43 -61.71
N PRO A 50 23.61 2.27 -61.67
CA PRO A 50 23.78 1.29 -60.59
C PRO A 50 25.13 0.57 -60.64
N SER A 51 25.80 0.47 -59.49
CA SER A 51 26.98 -0.38 -59.28
C SER A 51 26.60 -1.87 -59.20
N PRO A 52 27.48 -2.81 -59.59
CA PRO A 52 27.23 -4.25 -59.45
C PRO A 52 27.12 -4.68 -57.98
N GLY A 53 26.32 -5.71 -57.72
CA GLY A 53 25.95 -6.15 -56.38
C GLY A 53 27.11 -6.73 -55.57
N ALA A 54 27.19 -6.36 -54.29
CA ALA A 54 28.08 -7.00 -53.34
C ALA A 54 27.59 -8.43 -53.00
N ALA A 55 28.53 -9.37 -52.88
CA ALA A 55 28.23 -10.73 -52.42
C ALA A 55 27.73 -10.73 -50.96
N PRO A 56 26.88 -11.71 -50.56
CA PRO A 56 26.43 -11.82 -49.17
C PRO A 56 27.61 -12.07 -48.24
N SER A 57 27.68 -11.32 -47.13
CA SER A 57 28.71 -11.50 -46.11
C SER A 57 28.64 -12.91 -45.50
N PRO A 58 29.79 -13.55 -45.20
CA PRO A 58 29.79 -14.86 -44.55
C PRO A 58 29.18 -14.76 -43.15
N THR A 59 28.34 -15.74 -42.81
CA THR A 59 27.89 -15.97 -41.43
C THR A 59 29.12 -16.16 -40.53
N PRO A 60 29.24 -15.47 -39.37
CA PRO A 60 30.38 -15.64 -38.50
C PRO A 60 30.41 -17.08 -37.96
N SER A 61 31.50 -17.79 -38.24
CA SER A 61 31.80 -19.09 -37.64
C SER A 61 31.92 -18.91 -36.13
N VAL A 62 31.03 -19.53 -35.35
CA VAL A 62 31.18 -19.61 -33.90
C VAL A 62 32.25 -20.64 -33.60
N GLU A 63 33.41 -20.20 -33.10
CA GLU A 63 34.48 -21.11 -32.71
C GLU A 63 34.02 -22.04 -31.57
N PRO A 64 34.50 -23.30 -31.55
CA PRO A 64 34.13 -24.24 -30.49
C PRO A 64 34.67 -23.76 -29.14
N VAL A 65 33.80 -23.77 -28.12
CA VAL A 65 34.21 -23.44 -26.74
C VAL A 65 35.18 -24.50 -26.23
N THR A 66 36.43 -24.11 -25.99
CA THR A 66 37.51 -24.96 -25.48
C THR A 66 37.93 -24.51 -24.08
N VAL A 67 38.68 -25.36 -23.37
CA VAL A 67 39.32 -24.96 -22.11
C VAL A 67 40.59 -24.19 -22.45
N PHE A 68 40.65 -22.92 -22.06
CA PHE A 68 41.84 -22.07 -22.19
C PHE A 68 42.91 -22.44 -21.17
N GLY A 69 42.51 -22.75 -19.93
CA GLY A 69 43.48 -23.19 -18.91
C GLY A 69 42.88 -23.56 -17.55
N TYR A 70 43.76 -24.02 -16.67
CA TYR A 70 43.44 -24.32 -15.27
C TYR A 70 44.24 -23.42 -14.33
N TYR A 71 43.54 -22.75 -13.43
CA TYR A 71 44.11 -21.70 -12.58
C TYR A 71 43.76 -21.90 -11.09
N ARG A 72 44.59 -21.35 -10.21
CA ARG A 72 44.32 -21.22 -8.77
C ARG A 72 44.70 -19.84 -8.25
N THR A 73 44.09 -19.41 -7.16
CA THR A 73 44.42 -18.15 -6.48
C THR A 73 45.77 -18.21 -5.76
N PRO A 74 46.57 -17.13 -5.70
CA PRO A 74 47.92 -17.15 -5.12
C PRO A 74 47.98 -17.24 -3.58
N TRP A 75 46.91 -16.91 -2.85
CA TRP A 75 46.88 -16.96 -1.39
C TRP A 75 46.51 -18.36 -0.86
N LYS A 76 47.06 -18.74 0.30
CA LYS A 76 47.00 -20.14 0.81
C LYS A 76 45.62 -20.58 1.36
N THR A 77 44.67 -19.66 1.57
CA THR A 77 43.34 -19.92 2.15
C THR A 77 42.25 -20.00 1.08
N ASN A 78 41.41 -21.04 1.09
CA ASN A 78 40.35 -21.24 0.08
C ASN A 78 40.88 -21.32 -1.38
N SER A 79 42.08 -21.85 -1.58
CA SER A 79 42.64 -22.11 -2.91
C SER A 79 41.92 -23.29 -3.59
N PHE A 80 40.99 -22.98 -4.49
CA PHE A 80 40.36 -23.95 -5.39
C PHE A 80 41.07 -23.99 -6.75
N ILE A 81 40.73 -24.97 -7.58
CA ILE A 81 41.14 -25.06 -8.98
C ILE A 81 39.95 -24.59 -9.84
N TYR A 82 40.24 -23.79 -10.85
CA TYR A 82 39.27 -23.19 -11.76
C TYR A 82 39.64 -23.58 -13.19
N GLU A 83 38.74 -24.25 -13.88
CA GLU A 83 38.76 -24.45 -15.33
C GLU A 83 38.21 -23.17 -15.97
N VAL A 84 38.93 -22.61 -16.95
CA VAL A 84 38.60 -21.36 -17.64
C VAL A 84 38.48 -21.64 -19.13
N ARG A 85 37.43 -21.13 -19.78
CA ARG A 85 37.08 -21.45 -21.18
C ARG A 85 37.05 -20.23 -22.09
N THR A 86 37.22 -20.46 -23.39
CA THR A 86 37.30 -19.40 -24.41
C THR A 86 36.01 -18.57 -24.60
N ASP A 87 34.89 -18.97 -23.98
CA ASP A 87 33.60 -18.26 -24.01
C ASP A 87 33.35 -17.33 -22.82
N GLY A 88 34.31 -17.18 -21.90
CA GLY A 88 34.11 -16.43 -20.66
C GLY A 88 33.57 -17.25 -19.48
N THR A 89 33.44 -18.58 -19.61
CA THR A 89 32.96 -19.43 -18.51
C THR A 89 34.09 -19.97 -17.62
N VAL A 90 33.84 -19.95 -16.30
CA VAL A 90 34.81 -20.35 -15.28
C VAL A 90 34.17 -21.35 -14.30
N HIS A 91 34.64 -22.60 -14.31
CA HIS A 91 34.13 -23.68 -13.45
C HIS A 91 35.08 -24.00 -12.30
N ARG A 92 34.60 -23.91 -11.05
CA ARG A 92 35.37 -24.31 -9.87
C ARG A 92 35.30 -25.82 -9.66
N LEU A 93 36.42 -26.51 -9.85
CA LEU A 93 36.55 -27.96 -9.68
C LEU A 93 36.85 -28.36 -8.23
N THR A 94 36.38 -29.55 -7.81
CA THR A 94 36.94 -30.26 -6.66
C THR A 94 38.28 -30.91 -7.04
N ARG A 95 39.06 -31.35 -6.04
CA ARG A 95 40.30 -32.11 -6.29
C ARG A 95 40.05 -33.39 -7.08
N ASP A 96 38.93 -34.05 -6.85
CA ASP A 96 38.63 -35.35 -7.46
C ASP A 96 38.07 -35.18 -8.87
N GLN A 97 37.32 -34.11 -9.14
CA GLN A 97 36.99 -33.69 -10.51
C GLN A 97 38.24 -33.35 -11.32
N TRP A 98 39.17 -32.56 -10.75
CA TRP A 98 40.44 -32.21 -11.41
C TRP A 98 41.33 -33.45 -11.65
N LYS A 99 41.37 -34.42 -10.72
CA LYS A 99 42.05 -35.70 -10.95
C LYS A 99 41.38 -36.53 -12.04
N ALA A 100 40.05 -36.59 -12.08
CA ALA A 100 39.32 -37.40 -13.05
C ALA A 100 39.54 -36.96 -14.50
N ILE A 101 39.83 -35.67 -14.72
CA ILE A 101 40.23 -35.11 -16.03
C ILE A 101 41.76 -35.17 -16.29
N GLY A 102 42.49 -36.02 -15.58
CA GLY A 102 43.93 -36.26 -15.79
C GLY A 102 44.88 -35.35 -15.00
N ALA A 103 44.39 -34.60 -14.00
CA ALA A 103 45.17 -33.67 -13.18
C ALA A 103 46.01 -32.64 -13.99
N PRO A 104 45.42 -31.92 -14.97
CA PRO A 104 46.14 -30.99 -15.84
C PRO A 104 46.83 -29.87 -15.06
N ALA A 105 47.95 -29.36 -15.60
CA ALA A 105 48.79 -28.37 -14.94
C ALA A 105 48.02 -27.10 -14.55
N VAL A 106 48.19 -26.66 -13.29
CA VAL A 106 47.43 -25.53 -12.72
C VAL A 106 48.35 -24.32 -12.51
N ALA A 107 48.15 -23.28 -13.31
CA ALA A 107 48.81 -21.99 -13.17
C ALA A 107 48.29 -21.20 -11.95
N PHE A 108 49.00 -20.17 -11.53
CA PHE A 108 48.40 -19.14 -10.70
C PHE A 108 47.65 -18.14 -11.58
N ALA A 109 46.44 -17.77 -11.17
CA ALA A 109 45.69 -16.72 -11.84
C ALA A 109 46.45 -15.39 -11.76
N PRO A 110 46.48 -14.58 -12.83
CA PRO A 110 46.93 -13.20 -12.76
C PRO A 110 46.13 -12.44 -11.69
N VAL A 111 46.85 -11.77 -10.78
CA VAL A 111 46.25 -10.95 -9.73
C VAL A 111 46.94 -9.61 -9.65
N SER A 112 46.19 -8.54 -9.90
CA SER A 112 46.60 -7.19 -9.54
C SER A 112 46.03 -6.82 -8.16
N TYR A 113 46.79 -6.05 -7.38
CA TYR A 113 46.39 -5.63 -6.04
C TYR A 113 45.96 -4.17 -6.05
N ALA A 114 44.74 -3.90 -5.61
CA ALA A 114 44.14 -2.57 -5.61
C ALA A 114 43.65 -2.16 -4.22
N ARG A 115 43.67 -0.86 -3.93
CA ARG A 115 42.96 -0.28 -2.78
C ARG A 115 42.40 1.08 -3.15
N THR A 116 41.29 1.48 -2.54
CA THR A 116 40.80 2.85 -2.69
C THR A 116 41.72 3.82 -1.95
N SER A 117 41.78 5.09 -2.40
CA SER A 117 42.55 6.12 -1.69
C SER A 117 42.11 6.35 -0.23
N TRP A 118 40.90 5.89 0.11
CA TRP A 118 40.24 6.03 1.41
C TRP A 118 40.15 4.74 2.23
N SER A 119 40.85 3.67 1.84
CA SER A 119 40.90 2.43 2.60
C SER A 119 42.32 1.87 2.67
N THR A 120 42.64 1.29 3.82
CA THR A 120 43.83 0.45 4.02
C THR A 120 43.58 -1.01 3.62
N LYS A 121 42.34 -1.40 3.33
CA LYS A 121 42.02 -2.74 2.81
C LYS A 121 42.51 -2.88 1.37
N VAL A 122 43.29 -3.92 1.13
CA VAL A 122 43.75 -4.33 -0.20
C VAL A 122 42.80 -5.41 -0.73
N TYR A 123 42.46 -5.28 -2.00
CA TYR A 123 41.66 -6.24 -2.76
C TYR A 123 42.57 -6.89 -3.80
N ALA A 124 42.49 -8.21 -3.92
CA ALA A 124 42.96 -8.89 -5.11
C ALA A 124 41.90 -8.71 -6.21
N LEU A 125 42.32 -8.19 -7.36
CA LEU A 125 41.58 -8.24 -8.61
C LEU A 125 42.12 -9.46 -9.35
N VAL A 126 41.31 -10.51 -9.44
CA VAL A 126 41.65 -11.74 -10.17
C VAL A 126 41.13 -11.62 -11.59
N THR A 127 42.02 -11.90 -12.54
CA THR A 127 41.72 -12.15 -13.94
C THR A 127 41.78 -13.64 -14.17
N TRP A 128 40.78 -14.21 -14.82
CA TRP A 128 40.83 -15.55 -15.40
C TRP A 128 40.97 -15.35 -16.91
N PRO A 129 42.17 -15.45 -17.52
CA PRO A 129 42.29 -15.16 -18.95
C PRO A 129 41.49 -16.17 -19.78
N HIS A 130 40.60 -15.69 -20.64
CA HIS A 130 39.81 -16.52 -21.55
C HIS A 130 40.42 -16.58 -22.96
N HIS A 131 41.28 -15.61 -23.29
CA HIS A 131 42.10 -15.52 -24.49
C HIS A 131 43.44 -14.85 -24.15
N ASP A 132 44.41 -14.89 -25.07
CA ASP A 132 45.67 -14.17 -24.90
C ASP A 132 45.42 -12.65 -24.79
N GLY A 133 46.11 -12.01 -23.84
CA GLY A 133 45.96 -10.58 -23.57
C GLY A 133 44.67 -10.17 -22.84
N ASP A 134 43.89 -11.11 -22.31
CA ASP A 134 42.74 -10.78 -21.44
C ASP A 134 43.20 -10.17 -20.10
N GLU A 135 42.76 -8.92 -19.84
CA GLU A 135 42.98 -8.17 -18.59
C GLU A 135 41.67 -7.93 -17.79
N ALA A 136 40.58 -8.66 -18.09
CA ALA A 136 39.30 -8.51 -17.40
C ALA A 136 39.43 -8.75 -15.87
N VAL A 137 38.53 -8.18 -15.08
CA VAL A 137 38.48 -8.42 -13.62
C VAL A 137 37.20 -9.15 -13.25
N ASP A 138 37.31 -10.48 -13.25
CA ASP A 138 36.19 -11.39 -13.01
C ASP A 138 35.84 -11.52 -11.53
N GLN A 139 36.85 -11.49 -10.65
CA GLN A 139 36.67 -11.64 -9.21
C GLN A 139 37.43 -10.59 -8.41
N VAL A 140 36.72 -9.95 -7.47
CA VAL A 140 37.33 -9.06 -6.49
C VAL A 140 37.28 -9.69 -5.10
N VAL A 141 38.45 -9.97 -4.52
CA VAL A 141 38.58 -10.66 -3.23
C VAL A 141 39.16 -9.70 -2.18
N PRO A 142 38.42 -9.36 -1.11
CA PRO A 142 38.94 -8.55 -0.01
C PRO A 142 39.93 -9.35 0.83
N LEU A 143 41.19 -8.92 0.91
CA LEU A 143 42.25 -9.66 1.59
C LEU A 143 42.27 -9.36 3.10
N GLY A 144 41.95 -10.36 3.91
CA GLY A 144 42.22 -10.33 5.35
C GLY A 144 43.73 -10.46 5.65
N SER A 145 44.16 -10.03 6.83
CA SER A 145 45.59 -9.90 7.18
C SER A 145 46.41 -11.20 7.02
N ALA A 146 45.80 -12.37 7.19
CA ALA A 146 46.46 -13.66 6.96
C ALA A 146 46.68 -13.95 5.45
N ALA A 147 45.65 -13.73 4.62
CA ALA A 147 45.73 -13.89 3.17
C ALA A 147 46.74 -12.89 2.57
N LEU A 148 46.69 -11.63 3.00
CA LEU A 148 47.60 -10.56 2.57
C LEU A 148 49.06 -10.89 2.88
N ARG A 149 49.36 -11.42 4.09
CA ARG A 149 50.71 -11.93 4.42
C ARG A 149 51.12 -13.11 3.54
N SER A 150 50.19 -14.02 3.21
CA SER A 150 50.50 -15.22 2.42
C SER A 150 50.94 -14.93 0.97
N VAL A 151 50.72 -13.70 0.48
CA VAL A 151 51.14 -13.22 -0.86
C VAL A 151 52.18 -12.08 -0.78
N GLY A 152 52.95 -11.99 0.31
CA GLY A 152 54.06 -11.04 0.43
C GLY A 152 53.68 -9.61 0.89
N SER A 153 52.45 -9.42 1.38
CA SER A 153 51.93 -8.12 1.87
C SER A 153 51.98 -6.96 0.86
N PRO A 154 51.45 -7.13 -0.38
CA PRO A 154 51.44 -6.09 -1.40
C PRO A 154 50.65 -4.86 -0.95
N ARG A 155 51.22 -3.66 -1.15
CA ARG A 155 50.66 -2.38 -0.67
C ARG A 155 49.38 -1.92 -1.38
N GLY A 156 49.04 -2.55 -2.50
CA GLY A 156 47.89 -2.22 -3.35
C GLY A 156 48.06 -0.91 -4.13
N ARG A 157 47.88 -0.94 -5.46
CA ARG A 157 47.79 0.27 -6.29
C ARG A 157 46.61 1.11 -5.81
N VAL A 158 46.86 2.39 -5.56
CA VAL A 158 45.79 3.33 -5.21
C VAL A 158 44.94 3.58 -6.44
N THR A 159 43.66 3.25 -6.36
CA THR A 159 42.67 3.44 -7.42
C THR A 159 41.49 4.28 -6.92
N GLY A 160 40.82 4.97 -7.84
CA GLY A 160 39.52 5.56 -7.61
C GLY A 160 38.40 4.55 -7.44
N HIS A 161 38.48 3.46 -8.20
CA HIS A 161 37.45 2.43 -8.27
C HIS A 161 38.06 1.05 -8.10
N VAL A 162 37.50 0.28 -7.17
CA VAL A 162 37.66 -1.18 -7.09
C VAL A 162 36.38 -1.77 -7.67
N PRO A 163 36.45 -2.67 -8.68
CA PRO A 163 35.24 -3.24 -9.30
C PRO A 163 34.26 -3.81 -8.28
N THR A 164 32.96 -3.77 -8.59
CA THR A 164 31.81 -4.02 -7.69
C THR A 164 31.59 -2.99 -6.56
N THR A 165 32.41 -1.95 -6.40
CA THR A 165 32.11 -0.82 -5.48
C THR A 165 30.84 -0.09 -5.92
N THR A 166 29.82 -0.07 -5.06
CA THR A 166 28.55 0.62 -5.36
C THR A 166 28.50 2.00 -4.71
N TYR A 167 28.27 3.05 -5.50
CA TYR A 167 28.09 4.41 -5.01
C TYR A 167 26.61 4.76 -4.85
N PHE A 168 26.25 5.48 -3.79
CA PHE A 168 24.88 5.94 -3.52
C PHE A 168 24.86 7.33 -2.91
N ARG A 169 23.74 8.05 -3.07
CA ARG A 169 23.47 9.32 -2.37
C ARG A 169 22.23 9.15 -1.49
N TYR A 170 22.19 9.85 -0.36
CA TYR A 170 20.97 9.92 0.44
C TYR A 170 20.05 11.04 -0.08
N ALA A 171 18.75 10.77 -0.18
CA ALA A 171 17.76 11.78 -0.57
C ALA A 171 17.65 12.96 0.43
N SER A 172 18.24 12.84 1.63
CA SER A 172 18.41 13.94 2.59
C SER A 172 19.51 14.95 2.21
N GLY A 173 20.45 14.62 1.32
CA GLY A 173 21.61 15.46 1.02
C GLY A 173 22.12 15.28 -0.42
N PRO A 174 21.79 16.19 -1.38
CA PRO A 174 22.15 16.02 -2.79
C PRO A 174 23.67 16.05 -3.06
N LYS A 175 24.45 16.60 -2.11
CA LYS A 175 25.91 16.70 -2.19
C LYS A 175 26.62 15.42 -1.70
N ASP A 176 25.96 14.56 -0.93
CA ASP A 176 26.65 13.50 -0.17
C ASP A 176 26.73 12.20 -0.96
N LEU A 177 27.92 11.89 -1.46
CA LEU A 177 28.21 10.65 -2.19
C LEU A 177 28.89 9.65 -1.24
N TYR A 178 28.25 8.51 -1.03
CA TYR A 178 28.78 7.40 -0.27
C TYR A 178 29.32 6.34 -1.22
N ALA A 179 30.42 5.69 -0.85
CA ALA A 179 30.87 4.46 -1.48
C ALA A 179 30.63 3.30 -0.51
N ARG A 180 30.12 2.17 -1.03
CA ARG A 180 30.18 0.86 -0.38
C ARG A 180 31.12 -0.04 -1.18
N THR A 181 32.21 -0.46 -0.54
CA THR A 181 33.23 -1.34 -1.13
C THR A 181 32.79 -2.81 -1.14
N PRO A 182 33.51 -3.71 -1.86
CA PRO A 182 33.09 -5.11 -2.05
C PRO A 182 32.91 -5.92 -0.75
N ASP A 183 33.62 -5.52 0.32
CA ASP A 183 33.52 -6.07 1.67
C ASP A 183 32.30 -5.57 2.46
N GLY A 184 31.40 -4.80 1.82
CA GLY A 184 30.17 -4.28 2.40
C GLY A 184 30.34 -3.03 3.28
N ALA A 185 31.57 -2.58 3.55
CA ALA A 185 31.83 -1.36 4.32
C ALA A 185 31.37 -0.11 3.53
N ALA A 186 30.61 0.77 4.17
CA ALA A 186 30.04 1.96 3.53
C ALA A 186 30.38 3.24 4.29
N ARG A 187 30.86 4.28 3.59
CA ARG A 187 31.20 5.59 4.17
C ARG A 187 31.01 6.75 3.20
N LEU A 188 30.93 7.97 3.74
CA LEU A 188 30.88 9.22 2.98
C LEU A 188 32.23 9.48 2.29
N LEU A 189 32.22 10.02 1.07
CA LEU A 189 33.41 10.49 0.36
C LEU A 189 33.59 12.01 0.53
N THR A 190 34.79 12.45 0.92
CA THR A 190 35.22 13.85 0.88
C THR A 190 35.35 14.37 -0.56
N SER A 191 35.53 15.68 -0.74
CA SER A 191 35.76 16.29 -2.06
C SER A 191 36.97 15.72 -2.81
N GLY A 192 38.06 15.38 -2.12
CA GLY A 192 39.24 14.75 -2.75
C GLY A 192 38.96 13.32 -3.18
N GLU A 193 38.34 12.53 -2.31
CA GLU A 193 38.03 11.12 -2.58
C GLU A 193 36.93 10.96 -3.65
N ARG A 194 35.99 11.90 -3.76
CA ARG A 194 35.03 11.96 -4.88
C ARG A 194 35.71 12.20 -6.22
N ARG A 195 36.73 13.08 -6.28
CA ARG A 195 37.52 13.28 -7.51
C ARG A 195 38.35 12.04 -7.84
N ALA A 196 38.99 11.45 -6.83
CA ALA A 196 39.72 10.20 -7.00
C ALA A 196 38.84 9.07 -7.54
N ALA A 197 37.60 8.94 -7.05
CA ALA A 197 36.61 7.95 -7.48
C ALA A 197 36.13 8.09 -8.95
N GLY A 198 36.51 9.16 -9.64
CA GLY A 198 35.96 9.52 -10.94
C GLY A 198 34.49 9.98 -10.85
N SER A 199 33.87 10.14 -12.02
CA SER A 199 32.43 10.39 -12.14
C SER A 199 31.69 9.07 -12.35
N PRO A 200 31.14 8.43 -11.30
CA PRO A 200 30.29 7.25 -11.51
C PRO A 200 29.06 7.65 -12.34
N GLU A 201 28.82 6.91 -13.41
CA GLU A 201 27.81 7.23 -14.42
C GLU A 201 26.44 7.54 -13.81
N ALA A 202 25.77 8.56 -14.34
CA ALA A 202 24.54 9.11 -13.75
C ALA A 202 23.40 8.08 -13.57
N GLY A 203 23.40 6.99 -14.36
CA GLY A 203 22.43 5.90 -14.24
C GLY A 203 22.73 4.87 -13.13
N LYS A 204 23.92 4.84 -12.54
CA LYS A 204 24.35 3.81 -11.56
C LYS A 204 24.25 4.24 -10.09
N VAL A 205 23.88 5.50 -9.81
CA VAL A 205 23.74 6.02 -8.44
C VAL A 205 22.33 5.77 -7.90
N VAL A 206 22.14 4.67 -7.17
CA VAL A 206 20.82 4.24 -6.69
C VAL A 206 20.54 4.75 -5.26
N GLY A 207 19.48 5.54 -5.10
CA GLY A 207 19.17 6.26 -3.86
C GLY A 207 18.59 5.41 -2.73
N GLY A 208 19.44 4.91 -1.83
CA GLY A 208 19.03 4.48 -0.49
C GLY A 208 18.86 5.67 0.48
N GLY A 209 18.44 5.43 1.72
CA GLY A 209 18.51 6.45 2.78
C GLY A 209 17.61 6.26 3.99
N TYR A 210 17.74 7.18 4.93
CA TYR A 210 17.01 7.16 6.22
C TYR A 210 15.88 8.18 6.21
N TYR A 211 14.70 7.77 6.70
CA TYR A 211 13.55 8.64 6.87
C TYR A 211 12.81 8.37 8.19
N ARG A 212 12.03 9.37 8.63
CA ARG A 212 10.94 9.20 9.60
C ARG A 212 9.63 9.71 8.99
N ALA A 213 8.51 9.09 9.31
CA ALA A 213 7.21 9.69 9.00
C ALA A 213 6.95 10.86 9.97
N ALA A 214 6.29 11.93 9.52
CA ALA A 214 6.10 13.14 10.35
C ALA A 214 5.42 12.85 11.71
N TRP A 215 4.53 11.86 11.74
CA TRP A 215 3.79 11.41 12.92
C TRP A 215 4.48 10.26 13.69
N SER A 216 5.77 9.97 13.45
CA SER A 216 6.49 8.82 14.02
C SER A 216 7.93 9.14 14.41
N ARG A 217 8.35 8.64 15.57
CA ARG A 217 9.76 8.65 16.02
C ARG A 217 10.57 7.46 15.47
N LYS A 218 9.96 6.50 14.78
CA LYS A 218 10.66 5.36 14.19
C LYS A 218 11.48 5.79 12.97
N ILE A 219 12.77 5.44 12.97
CA ILE A 219 13.66 5.62 11.82
C ILE A 219 13.52 4.38 10.93
N HIS A 220 13.41 4.61 9.63
CA HIS A 220 13.35 3.59 8.61
C HIS A 220 14.50 3.79 7.62
N PHE A 221 15.17 2.71 7.27
CA PHE A 221 16.14 2.66 6.18
C PHE A 221 15.47 2.10 4.93
N VAL A 222 15.68 2.74 3.79
CA VAL A 222 15.40 2.21 2.45
C VAL A 222 16.75 1.84 1.84
N SER A 223 16.94 0.57 1.49
CA SER A 223 18.11 0.15 0.72
C SER A 223 17.97 0.53 -0.76
N PRO A 224 19.06 0.58 -1.54
CA PRO A 224 19.01 0.97 -2.96
C PRO A 224 18.02 0.14 -3.81
N ASP A 225 17.87 -1.15 -3.52
CA ASP A 225 16.87 -2.04 -4.14
C ASP A 225 15.39 -1.71 -3.78
N GLY A 226 15.17 -0.72 -2.91
CA GLY A 226 13.86 -0.31 -2.43
C GLY A 226 13.27 -1.17 -1.31
N ARG A 227 13.99 -2.17 -0.79
CA ARG A 227 13.57 -2.87 0.44
C ARG A 227 13.63 -1.88 1.63
N ARG A 228 12.78 -2.10 2.64
CA ARG A 228 12.63 -1.20 3.79
C ARG A 228 12.80 -1.92 5.11
N GLN A 229 13.63 -1.39 6.01
CA GLN A 229 13.87 -1.91 7.36
C GLN A 229 13.59 -0.83 8.40
N THR A 230 12.94 -1.20 9.53
CA THR A 230 12.85 -0.31 10.70
C THR A 230 14.14 -0.45 11.50
N VAL A 231 14.79 0.67 11.84
CA VAL A 231 16.10 0.67 12.52
C VAL A 231 15.94 1.13 13.96
N GLY A 232 16.36 0.30 14.91
CA GLY A 232 16.39 0.65 16.34
C GLY A 232 17.48 1.67 16.67
N SER A 233 17.33 2.41 17.77
CA SER A 233 18.23 3.50 18.18
C SER A 233 19.70 3.08 18.25
N ALA A 234 20.01 1.96 18.91
CA ALA A 234 21.36 1.41 19.00
C ALA A 234 21.93 1.07 17.60
N ALA A 235 21.14 0.41 16.76
CA ALA A 235 21.53 0.03 15.40
C ALA A 235 21.62 1.22 14.41
N TYR A 236 21.07 2.37 14.76
CA TYR A 236 21.26 3.65 14.06
C TYR A 236 22.52 4.38 14.58
N ALA A 237 22.80 4.29 15.89
CA ALA A 237 24.01 4.84 16.50
C ALA A 237 25.28 4.14 16.00
N THR A 238 25.30 2.80 15.93
CA THR A 238 26.45 2.03 15.38
C THR A 238 26.71 2.28 13.90
N ARG A 239 25.77 2.91 13.19
CA ARG A 239 25.91 3.34 11.78
C ARG A 239 26.32 4.81 11.63
N GLY A 240 26.74 5.47 12.72
CA GLY A 240 27.23 6.85 12.69
C GLY A 240 26.14 7.93 12.67
N LYS A 241 24.89 7.59 13.04
CA LYS A 241 23.75 8.54 13.11
C LYS A 241 23.50 9.38 11.82
N PRO A 242 23.40 8.76 10.63
CA PRO A 242 23.27 9.47 9.34
C PRO A 242 21.95 10.25 9.21
N GLN A 243 21.96 11.39 8.50
CA GLN A 243 20.82 12.32 8.46
C GLN A 243 19.48 11.68 8.03
N VAL A 244 18.46 11.87 8.88
CA VAL A 244 17.11 11.31 8.71
C VAL A 244 16.16 12.34 8.10
N SER A 245 15.76 12.09 6.85
CA SER A 245 14.74 12.87 6.14
C SER A 245 13.34 12.74 6.75
N VAL A 246 12.42 13.63 6.38
CA VAL A 246 10.97 13.39 6.56
C VAL A 246 10.46 12.67 5.31
N ALA A 247 9.66 11.63 5.49
CA ALA A 247 9.20 10.76 4.41
C ALA A 247 8.39 11.53 3.34
N PRO A 248 8.75 11.46 2.05
CA PRO A 248 7.88 11.91 0.96
C PRO A 248 6.52 11.21 1.05
N THR A 249 5.46 11.99 1.30
CA THR A 249 4.13 11.47 1.67
C THR A 249 3.02 12.21 0.94
N VAL A 250 2.23 11.50 0.14
CA VAL A 250 0.97 12.01 -0.40
C VAL A 250 -0.18 11.57 0.52
N TYR A 251 -0.89 12.52 1.12
CA TYR A 251 -2.05 12.22 1.95
C TYR A 251 -3.29 12.07 1.05
N ALA A 252 -4.00 10.96 1.19
CA ALA A 252 -5.12 10.61 0.32
C ALA A 252 -6.30 10.03 1.11
N ARG A 253 -7.51 10.20 0.59
CA ARG A 253 -8.74 9.52 1.05
C ARG A 253 -9.58 9.08 -0.15
N THR A 254 -10.48 8.12 0.05
CA THR A 254 -11.48 7.77 -0.98
C THR A 254 -12.73 8.64 -0.85
N PRO A 255 -13.55 8.81 -1.90
CA PRO A 255 -14.79 9.59 -1.83
C PRO A 255 -15.78 9.08 -0.76
N TRP A 256 -15.76 7.78 -0.48
CA TRP A 256 -16.65 7.08 0.45
C TRP A 256 -16.10 6.93 1.88
N SER A 257 -14.89 7.43 2.17
CA SER A 257 -14.28 7.31 3.51
C SER A 257 -13.61 8.59 3.99
N LYS A 258 -13.86 8.94 5.25
CA LYS A 258 -13.15 10.02 5.95
C LYS A 258 -11.76 9.60 6.43
N THR A 259 -11.40 8.31 6.33
CA THR A 259 -10.10 7.78 6.76
C THR A 259 -8.99 8.25 5.83
N VAL A 260 -8.10 9.10 6.35
CA VAL A 260 -6.89 9.53 5.65
C VAL A 260 -5.86 8.40 5.66
N HIS A 261 -5.22 8.19 4.51
CA HIS A 261 -4.10 7.28 4.32
C HIS A 261 -2.89 8.10 3.86
N ALA A 262 -1.74 7.87 4.49
CA ALA A 262 -0.46 8.36 4.01
C ALA A 262 0.09 7.38 2.97
N LEU A 263 0.27 7.85 1.74
CA LEU A 263 0.94 7.14 0.67
C LEU A 263 2.42 7.57 0.70
N ILE A 264 3.25 6.76 1.35
CA ILE A 264 4.69 7.03 1.48
C ILE A 264 5.39 6.49 0.24
N THR A 265 6.12 7.36 -0.45
CA THR A 265 6.99 7.00 -1.58
C THR A 265 8.45 7.01 -1.13
N TRP A 266 9.35 6.49 -1.97
CA TRP A 266 10.78 6.79 -1.91
C TRP A 266 11.31 6.79 -3.34
N PRO A 267 11.61 7.97 -3.92
CA PRO A 267 11.96 8.05 -5.33
C PRO A 267 13.33 7.44 -5.58
N ARG A 268 13.38 6.30 -6.28
CA ARG A 268 14.63 5.69 -6.75
C ARG A 268 15.24 6.46 -7.92
N THR A 269 14.40 7.15 -8.67
CA THR A 269 14.73 8.10 -9.75
C THR A 269 13.86 9.36 -9.61
N PRO A 270 14.20 10.50 -10.25
CA PRO A 270 13.37 11.71 -10.22
C PRO A 270 11.94 11.51 -10.76
N SER A 271 11.73 10.52 -11.62
CA SER A 271 10.44 10.13 -12.21
C SER A 271 9.68 9.06 -11.41
N ASP A 272 10.28 8.41 -10.41
CA ASP A 272 9.62 7.39 -9.60
C ASP A 272 8.44 7.97 -8.80
N ARG A 273 7.25 7.40 -8.99
CA ARG A 273 6.00 7.73 -8.29
C ARG A 273 5.41 6.54 -7.53
N ARG A 274 6.19 5.46 -7.36
CA ARG A 274 5.78 4.25 -6.65
C ARG A 274 5.46 4.55 -5.18
N VAL A 275 4.28 4.14 -4.76
CA VAL A 275 3.91 4.10 -3.34
C VAL A 275 4.42 2.77 -2.78
N ASP A 276 5.38 2.86 -1.86
CA ASP A 276 5.99 1.67 -1.24
C ASP A 276 5.27 1.25 0.04
N GLN A 277 4.61 2.20 0.71
CA GLN A 277 3.86 1.94 1.94
C GLN A 277 2.58 2.79 1.99
N VAL A 278 1.46 2.14 2.30
CA VAL A 278 0.20 2.82 2.60
C VAL A 278 -0.10 2.69 4.09
N VAL A 279 -0.12 3.80 4.82
CA VAL A 279 -0.37 3.85 6.26
C VAL A 279 -1.74 4.46 6.51
N ARG A 280 -2.67 3.68 7.04
CA ARG A 280 -3.93 4.20 7.58
C ARG A 280 -3.62 5.11 8.78
N LEU A 281 -4.09 6.37 8.74
CA LEU A 281 -3.93 7.30 9.85
C LEU A 281 -5.14 7.27 10.79
N THR A 282 -4.89 7.52 12.07
CA THR A 282 -5.92 7.88 13.06
C THR A 282 -6.06 9.40 13.09
N SER A 283 -7.12 9.93 13.72
CA SER A 283 -7.25 11.37 13.94
C SER A 283 -6.04 11.96 14.68
N ALA A 284 -5.45 11.19 15.61
CA ALA A 284 -4.27 11.59 16.36
C ALA A 284 -2.99 11.61 15.48
N THR A 285 -2.74 10.57 14.66
CA THR A 285 -1.54 10.57 13.80
C THR A 285 -1.67 11.54 12.63
N TYR A 286 -2.88 11.79 12.11
CA TYR A 286 -3.11 12.86 11.13
C TYR A 286 -2.96 14.27 11.74
N ALA A 287 -3.36 14.48 13.00
CA ALA A 287 -3.07 15.72 13.71
C ALA A 287 -1.58 15.91 13.97
N ALA A 288 -0.87 14.86 14.42
CA ALA A 288 0.59 14.87 14.61
C ALA A 288 1.38 15.05 13.30
N ALA A 289 0.78 14.75 12.14
CA ALA A 289 1.33 15.06 10.82
C ALA A 289 1.11 16.51 10.36
N GLY A 290 0.45 17.36 11.16
CA GLY A 290 0.12 18.76 10.81
C GLY A 290 -1.20 18.95 10.06
N LYS A 291 -2.11 17.96 10.07
CA LYS A 291 -3.39 17.95 9.31
C LYS A 291 -3.24 18.31 7.80
N PRO A 292 -2.24 17.77 7.06
CA PRO A 292 -1.88 18.21 5.71
C PRO A 292 -2.98 17.95 4.67
N LYS A 293 -3.06 18.83 3.65
CA LYS A 293 -4.09 18.80 2.59
C LYS A 293 -4.21 17.41 1.94
N THR A 294 -5.41 16.84 1.97
CA THR A 294 -5.68 15.50 1.43
C THR A 294 -6.15 15.53 -0.02
N THR A 295 -5.60 14.63 -0.84
CA THR A 295 -6.12 14.33 -2.18
C THR A 295 -7.27 13.32 -2.11
N VAL A 296 -8.23 13.40 -3.05
CA VAL A 296 -9.26 12.37 -3.22
C VAL A 296 -8.82 11.41 -4.32
N ARG A 297 -8.86 10.10 -4.04
CA ARG A 297 -8.51 9.04 -5.01
C ARG A 297 -9.53 7.91 -4.94
N TYR A 298 -10.07 7.50 -6.09
CA TYR A 298 -11.02 6.39 -6.18
C TYR A 298 -10.35 5.02 -6.00
N ARG A 299 -9.02 4.95 -6.15
CA ARG A 299 -8.20 3.76 -5.93
C ARG A 299 -6.99 4.09 -5.06
N LEU A 300 -6.65 3.18 -4.14
CA LEU A 300 -5.44 3.24 -3.32
C LEU A 300 -4.63 1.93 -3.48
N PRO A 301 -3.29 1.97 -3.44
CA PRO A 301 -2.47 0.75 -3.53
C PRO A 301 -2.83 -0.26 -2.43
N GLY A 302 -2.98 -1.53 -2.81
CA GLY A 302 -3.40 -2.61 -1.90
C GLY A 302 -4.91 -2.68 -1.63
N ASP A 303 -5.73 -1.83 -2.25
CA ASP A 303 -7.20 -1.92 -2.12
C ASP A 303 -7.81 -3.09 -2.92
N ALA A 304 -9.05 -3.42 -2.58
CA ALA A 304 -9.88 -4.37 -3.33
C ALA A 304 -11.35 -3.96 -3.26
N PHE A 305 -12.16 -4.47 -4.18
CA PHE A 305 -13.62 -4.39 -4.08
C PHE A 305 -14.19 -5.79 -3.86
N VAL A 306 -15.18 -5.88 -2.98
CA VAL A 306 -15.66 -7.12 -2.38
C VAL A 306 -17.18 -7.14 -2.44
N ARG A 307 -17.77 -8.31 -2.70
CA ARG A 307 -19.21 -8.54 -2.55
C ARG A 307 -19.44 -9.63 -1.50
N LEU A 308 -20.17 -9.29 -0.45
CA LEU A 308 -20.57 -10.26 0.58
C LEU A 308 -21.67 -11.20 0.01
N PRO A 309 -21.69 -12.49 0.37
CA PRO A 309 -22.63 -13.48 -0.16
C PRO A 309 -24.06 -13.35 0.43
N ILE A 310 -24.49 -12.13 0.76
CA ILE A 310 -25.77 -11.82 1.43
C ILE A 310 -26.60 -10.78 0.68
N GLY A 311 -26.06 -10.12 -0.35
CA GLY A 311 -26.76 -9.01 -1.00
C GLY A 311 -26.14 -8.55 -2.32
N ARG A 312 -26.55 -7.34 -2.76
CA ARG A 312 -26.08 -6.70 -4.00
C ARG A 312 -25.05 -5.57 -3.76
N THR A 313 -24.84 -5.17 -2.51
CA THR A 313 -23.91 -4.12 -2.10
C THR A 313 -22.46 -4.49 -2.42
N ILE A 314 -21.73 -3.53 -2.99
CA ILE A 314 -20.28 -3.60 -3.21
C ILE A 314 -19.60 -2.90 -2.03
N TYR A 315 -18.48 -3.45 -1.58
CA TYR A 315 -17.68 -2.91 -0.50
C TYR A 315 -16.26 -2.62 -1.01
N HIS A 316 -15.79 -1.39 -0.83
CA HIS A 316 -14.36 -1.10 -0.88
C HIS A 316 -13.70 -1.69 0.35
N ARG A 317 -12.61 -2.43 0.18
CA ARG A 317 -11.80 -3.01 1.25
C ARG A 317 -10.43 -2.34 1.28
N MET A 318 -10.12 -1.67 2.38
CA MET A 318 -8.82 -1.02 2.59
C MET A 318 -8.30 -1.34 3.99
N SER A 319 -7.05 -1.80 4.10
CA SER A 319 -6.43 -2.19 5.38
C SER A 319 -7.29 -3.13 6.26
N GLY A 320 -8.03 -4.04 5.63
CA GLY A 320 -8.97 -4.96 6.29
C GLY A 320 -10.41 -4.44 6.40
N THR A 321 -10.59 -3.13 6.61
CA THR A 321 -11.90 -2.48 6.78
C THR A 321 -12.73 -2.51 5.51
N LEU A 322 -13.98 -2.97 5.59
CA LEU A 322 -14.98 -2.83 4.52
C LEU A 322 -15.73 -1.50 4.63
N THR A 323 -16.02 -0.86 3.50
CA THR A 323 -16.87 0.34 3.41
C THR A 323 -17.83 0.17 2.24
N PRO A 324 -19.17 0.27 2.42
CA PRO A 324 -20.11 0.13 1.33
C PRO A 324 -19.95 1.28 0.32
N VAL A 325 -20.07 0.96 -0.96
CA VAL A 325 -19.97 1.90 -2.09
C VAL A 325 -21.12 1.71 -3.07
N THR A 326 -21.50 2.78 -3.78
CA THR A 326 -22.50 2.70 -4.84
C THR A 326 -21.92 2.11 -6.14
N TRP A 327 -22.79 1.63 -7.03
CA TRP A 327 -22.38 1.18 -8.36
C TRP A 327 -21.70 2.28 -9.19
N SER A 328 -22.09 3.54 -9.01
CA SER A 328 -21.42 4.70 -9.62
C SER A 328 -19.99 4.87 -9.06
N GLN A 329 -19.83 4.81 -7.74
CA GLN A 329 -18.51 4.89 -7.08
C GLN A 329 -17.57 3.75 -7.49
N TRP A 330 -18.09 2.53 -7.67
CA TRP A 330 -17.31 1.38 -8.16
C TRP A 330 -16.91 1.53 -9.64
N ARG A 331 -17.81 2.01 -10.51
CA ARG A 331 -17.47 2.32 -11.91
C ARG A 331 -16.40 3.41 -12.02
N ALA A 332 -16.54 4.49 -11.26
CA ALA A 332 -15.56 5.58 -11.17
C ALA A 332 -14.22 5.13 -10.54
N ALA A 333 -14.15 3.94 -9.95
CA ALA A 333 -12.91 3.30 -9.50
C ALA A 333 -12.26 2.39 -10.58
N GLY A 334 -12.77 2.42 -11.82
CA GLY A 334 -12.32 1.58 -12.94
C GLY A 334 -12.97 0.20 -12.99
N SER A 335 -14.21 0.06 -12.47
CA SER A 335 -14.99 -1.20 -12.42
C SER A 335 -14.20 -2.46 -11.97
N PRO A 336 -13.34 -2.40 -10.93
CA PRO A 336 -12.41 -3.47 -10.61
C PRO A 336 -13.10 -4.77 -10.16
N ALA A 337 -12.51 -5.91 -10.52
CA ALA A 337 -13.06 -7.25 -10.26
C ALA A 337 -13.47 -7.47 -8.79
N LEU A 338 -14.71 -7.95 -8.60
CA LEU A 338 -15.31 -8.13 -7.29
C LEU A 338 -14.91 -9.46 -6.66
N ARG A 339 -14.21 -9.41 -5.53
CA ARG A 339 -13.84 -10.61 -4.77
C ARG A 339 -15.02 -11.09 -3.90
N LYS A 340 -15.23 -12.41 -3.81
CA LYS A 340 -16.12 -13.03 -2.82
C LYS A 340 -15.48 -12.98 -1.42
N ALA A 341 -16.30 -13.06 -0.37
CA ALA A 341 -15.84 -13.11 1.02
C ALA A 341 -16.52 -14.23 1.82
N SER A 342 -15.79 -14.82 2.78
CA SER A 342 -16.34 -15.77 3.75
C SER A 342 -17.10 -15.06 4.88
N LEU A 343 -18.03 -15.77 5.51
CA LEU A 343 -18.73 -15.36 6.73
C LEU A 343 -18.27 -16.11 7.99
N THR A 344 -17.19 -16.91 7.91
CA THR A 344 -16.66 -17.70 9.03
C THR A 344 -15.93 -16.89 10.11
N LYS A 345 -15.94 -15.55 10.04
CA LYS A 345 -15.31 -14.64 11.00
C LYS A 345 -16.23 -13.45 11.29
N PRO A 346 -16.18 -12.86 12.50
CA PRO A 346 -16.99 -11.69 12.85
C PRO A 346 -16.79 -10.55 11.85
N MET A 347 -17.89 -9.99 11.34
CA MET A 347 -17.85 -9.04 10.23
C MET A 347 -17.68 -7.60 10.74
N TYR A 348 -16.71 -6.87 10.18
CA TYR A 348 -16.44 -5.47 10.50
C TYR A 348 -16.62 -4.57 9.27
N ILE A 349 -17.55 -3.63 9.33
CA ILE A 349 -17.84 -2.68 8.25
C ILE A 349 -17.77 -1.27 8.85
N ARG A 350 -16.99 -0.38 8.24
CA ARG A 350 -16.56 0.92 8.82
C ARG A 350 -16.02 0.77 10.26
N ASP A 351 -15.28 -0.32 10.48
CA ASP A 351 -14.74 -0.79 11.77
C ASP A 351 -15.79 -1.11 12.86
N ILE A 352 -17.08 -1.12 12.51
CA ILE A 352 -18.16 -1.51 13.40
C ILE A 352 -18.43 -3.00 13.22
N LEU A 353 -18.37 -3.74 14.33
CA LEU A 353 -18.81 -5.13 14.41
C LEU A 353 -20.30 -5.21 14.10
N ILE A 354 -20.68 -5.98 13.08
CA ILE A 354 -22.08 -6.17 12.68
C ILE A 354 -22.46 -7.64 12.79
N VAL A 355 -23.54 -7.88 13.54
CA VAL A 355 -24.29 -9.13 13.58
C VAL A 355 -25.75 -8.78 13.32
N ASN A 356 -26.40 -9.57 12.47
CA ASN A 356 -27.82 -9.46 12.14
C ASN A 356 -28.29 -10.79 11.55
N LYS A 357 -29.51 -10.87 10.99
CA LYS A 357 -30.04 -12.14 10.46
C LYS A 357 -29.27 -12.71 9.26
N SER A 358 -28.52 -11.88 8.53
CA SER A 358 -27.67 -12.30 7.40
C SER A 358 -26.20 -12.52 7.78
N LEU A 359 -25.75 -11.94 8.89
CA LEU A 359 -24.37 -11.98 9.37
C LEU A 359 -24.31 -12.59 10.78
N PRO A 360 -24.06 -13.90 10.92
CA PRO A 360 -23.86 -14.52 12.23
C PRO A 360 -22.47 -14.25 12.82
N LEU A 361 -22.36 -14.48 14.13
CA LEU A 361 -21.10 -14.62 14.87
C LEU A 361 -20.74 -16.11 15.01
N PRO A 362 -19.44 -16.46 15.11
CA PRO A 362 -18.98 -17.79 15.52
C PRO A 362 -19.56 -18.24 16.87
N ARG A 363 -19.59 -19.56 17.13
CA ARG A 363 -20.19 -20.13 18.36
C ARG A 363 -19.43 -19.75 19.64
N ASP A 364 -18.12 -19.61 19.49
CA ASP A 364 -17.10 -19.25 20.49
C ASP A 364 -16.95 -17.73 20.67
N TYR A 365 -17.63 -16.91 19.88
CA TYR A 365 -17.42 -15.46 19.92
C TYR A 365 -18.08 -14.79 21.14
N GLY A 366 -17.27 -14.04 21.90
CA GLY A 366 -17.72 -13.16 22.99
C GLY A 366 -17.71 -13.84 24.36
N ASN A 367 -17.29 -13.10 25.39
CA ASN A 367 -17.07 -13.60 26.74
C ASN A 367 -17.58 -12.66 27.86
N GLY A 368 -18.37 -11.63 27.53
CA GLY A 368 -18.86 -10.65 28.50
C GLY A 368 -19.34 -9.35 27.86
N LEU A 369 -19.80 -8.40 28.69
CA LEU A 369 -20.03 -7.02 28.24
C LEU A 369 -18.69 -6.33 28.01
N ARG A 370 -18.56 -5.59 26.91
CA ARG A 370 -17.30 -4.96 26.52
C ARG A 370 -17.06 -3.64 27.29
N PRO A 371 -15.81 -3.32 27.72
CA PRO A 371 -15.53 -2.16 28.56
C PRO A 371 -15.96 -0.80 27.99
N GLU A 372 -15.94 -0.63 26.67
CA GLU A 372 -16.42 0.60 26.04
C GLU A 372 -17.93 0.79 26.18
N LEU A 373 -18.72 -0.30 26.22
CA LEU A 373 -20.15 -0.23 26.49
C LEU A 373 -20.41 0.11 27.96
N THR A 374 -19.73 -0.55 28.90
CA THR A 374 -20.00 -0.32 30.34
C THR A 374 -19.57 1.09 30.75
N SER A 375 -18.42 1.57 30.27
CA SER A 375 -17.98 2.97 30.47
C SER A 375 -18.94 3.99 29.86
N ALA A 376 -19.46 3.72 28.65
CA ALA A 376 -20.45 4.58 28.01
C ALA A 376 -21.81 4.56 28.74
N PHE A 377 -22.27 3.38 29.17
CA PHE A 377 -23.55 3.23 29.86
C PHE A 377 -23.55 3.93 31.22
N SER A 378 -22.48 3.82 32.01
CA SER A 378 -22.37 4.53 33.29
C SER A 378 -22.48 6.04 33.13
N LYS A 379 -21.87 6.61 32.07
CA LYS A 379 -22.00 8.05 31.72
C LYS A 379 -23.42 8.41 31.31
N MET A 380 -24.07 7.59 30.48
CA MET A 380 -25.46 7.77 30.08
C MET A 380 -26.42 7.69 31.29
N LYS A 381 -26.20 6.74 32.20
CA LYS A 381 -26.98 6.54 33.43
C LYS A 381 -26.82 7.69 34.42
N ALA A 382 -25.62 8.27 34.54
CA ALA A 382 -25.39 9.46 35.36
C ALA A 382 -26.15 10.69 34.81
N ALA A 383 -26.07 10.93 33.49
CA ALA A 383 -26.82 12.02 32.85
C ALA A 383 -28.34 11.82 32.91
N ALA A 384 -28.83 10.59 32.71
CA ALA A 384 -30.24 10.28 32.86
C ALA A 384 -30.73 10.59 34.28
N ARG A 385 -29.95 10.24 35.31
CA ARG A 385 -30.28 10.53 36.72
C ARG A 385 -30.38 12.03 36.99
N ALA A 386 -29.50 12.85 36.42
CA ALA A 386 -29.57 14.32 36.52
C ALA A 386 -30.88 14.87 35.91
N ASP A 387 -31.34 14.31 34.79
CA ASP A 387 -32.63 14.64 34.17
C ASP A 387 -33.84 13.97 34.86
N GLY A 388 -33.65 13.37 36.04
CA GLY A 388 -34.67 12.65 36.81
C GLY A 388 -35.19 11.39 36.10
N VAL A 389 -34.29 10.59 35.52
CA VAL A 389 -34.58 9.33 34.80
C VAL A 389 -33.68 8.20 35.32
N SER A 390 -34.28 7.10 35.78
CA SER A 390 -33.54 5.91 36.18
C SER A 390 -33.36 4.94 35.00
N LEU A 391 -32.14 4.42 34.82
CA LEU A 391 -31.79 3.42 33.79
C LEU A 391 -31.01 2.25 34.41
N ASN A 392 -31.51 1.04 34.23
CA ASN A 392 -30.93 -0.23 34.70
C ASN A 392 -30.81 -1.21 33.53
N ILE A 393 -29.70 -1.95 33.46
CA ILE A 393 -29.55 -3.06 32.52
C ILE A 393 -30.34 -4.26 33.07
N ILE A 394 -31.17 -4.87 32.22
CA ILE A 394 -31.95 -6.08 32.54
C ILE A 394 -31.54 -7.30 31.70
N SER A 395 -30.85 -7.09 30.57
CA SER A 395 -30.11 -8.15 29.88
C SER A 395 -28.82 -7.58 29.31
N GLY A 396 -27.71 -8.31 29.49
CA GLY A 396 -26.37 -7.90 29.08
C GLY A 396 -25.84 -8.75 27.93
N PHE A 397 -24.59 -9.21 28.09
CA PHE A 397 -24.00 -10.22 27.22
C PHE A 397 -24.78 -11.55 27.33
N ARG A 398 -24.85 -12.28 26.22
CA ARG A 398 -25.52 -13.59 26.13
C ARG A 398 -24.74 -14.47 25.16
N SER A 399 -24.24 -15.61 25.62
CA SER A 399 -23.44 -16.52 24.79
C SER A 399 -24.28 -17.19 23.69
N TYR A 400 -23.62 -17.77 22.69
CA TYR A 400 -24.27 -18.61 21.68
C TYR A 400 -25.09 -19.73 22.33
N ALA A 401 -24.53 -20.40 23.35
CA ALA A 401 -25.19 -21.51 24.05
C ALA A 401 -26.45 -21.05 24.79
N SER A 402 -26.40 -19.92 25.50
CA SER A 402 -27.58 -19.34 26.15
C SER A 402 -28.67 -18.95 25.13
N GLN A 403 -28.29 -18.38 23.98
CA GLN A 403 -29.26 -18.08 22.92
C GLN A 403 -29.82 -19.37 22.27
N ALA A 404 -29.05 -20.47 22.22
CA ALA A 404 -29.52 -21.77 21.74
C ALA A 404 -30.56 -22.43 22.66
N ALA A 405 -30.45 -22.26 23.98
CA ALA A 405 -31.49 -22.67 24.92
C ALA A 405 -32.75 -21.79 24.84
N ILE A 406 -32.57 -20.46 24.71
CA ILE A 406 -33.66 -19.48 24.70
C ILE A 406 -34.50 -19.53 23.42
N TYR A 407 -33.88 -19.72 22.25
CA TYR A 407 -34.57 -19.58 20.96
C TYR A 407 -35.73 -20.57 20.76
N PRO A 408 -35.61 -21.89 21.03
CA PRO A 408 -36.73 -22.84 20.98
C PRO A 408 -37.85 -22.51 21.96
N ALA A 409 -37.51 -22.00 23.16
CA ALA A 409 -38.52 -21.58 24.14
C ALA A 409 -39.33 -20.37 23.62
N LYS A 410 -38.70 -19.44 22.88
CA LYS A 410 -39.42 -18.32 22.25
C LYS A 410 -40.28 -18.75 21.05
N ILE A 411 -39.90 -19.78 20.30
CA ILE A 411 -40.79 -20.40 19.29
C ILE A 411 -42.05 -20.97 19.96
N ARG A 412 -41.89 -21.73 21.06
CA ARG A 412 -43.05 -22.25 21.82
C ARG A 412 -43.92 -21.14 22.43
N GLN A 413 -43.32 -20.04 22.88
CA GLN A 413 -44.04 -18.94 23.54
C GLN A 413 -44.84 -18.04 22.56
N TYR A 414 -44.36 -17.84 21.32
CA TYR A 414 -44.92 -16.83 20.42
C TYR A 414 -45.35 -17.36 19.04
N GLY A 415 -45.13 -18.65 18.75
CA GLY A 415 -45.16 -19.17 17.38
C GLY A 415 -43.90 -18.80 16.59
N TYR A 416 -43.60 -19.57 15.53
CA TYR A 416 -42.34 -19.45 14.79
C TYR A 416 -42.14 -18.05 14.16
N GLU A 417 -43.16 -17.48 13.52
CA GLU A 417 -43.03 -16.19 12.81
C GLU A 417 -42.77 -15.03 13.77
N THR A 418 -43.60 -14.90 14.82
CA THR A 418 -43.42 -13.91 15.88
C THR A 418 -42.08 -14.09 16.60
N ALA A 419 -41.67 -15.33 16.86
CA ALA A 419 -40.36 -15.63 17.45
C ALA A 419 -39.20 -15.22 16.55
N GLN A 420 -39.34 -15.32 15.22
CA GLN A 420 -38.34 -14.79 14.30
C GLN A 420 -38.31 -13.25 14.31
N LEU A 421 -39.38 -12.54 14.64
CA LEU A 421 -39.41 -11.07 14.77
C LEU A 421 -38.96 -10.53 16.14
N ARG A 422 -39.13 -11.33 17.21
CA ARG A 422 -38.89 -10.96 18.63
C ARG A 422 -37.78 -11.76 19.31
N SER A 423 -37.00 -12.53 18.54
CA SER A 423 -35.87 -13.32 19.02
C SER A 423 -34.89 -13.63 17.88
N ALA A 424 -33.67 -13.98 18.24
CA ALA A 424 -32.58 -14.27 17.30
C ALA A 424 -32.25 -15.77 17.29
N ARG A 425 -32.02 -16.33 16.09
CA ARG A 425 -31.33 -17.62 15.95
C ARG A 425 -29.94 -17.51 16.61
N PRO A 426 -29.37 -18.59 17.20
CA PRO A 426 -28.02 -18.56 17.78
C PRO A 426 -26.98 -18.02 16.81
N GLY A 427 -26.02 -17.24 17.29
CA GLY A 427 -25.06 -16.50 16.45
C GLY A 427 -25.59 -15.20 15.84
N HIS A 428 -26.91 -14.98 15.75
CA HIS A 428 -27.51 -13.78 15.15
C HIS A 428 -27.98 -12.71 16.17
N SER A 429 -27.70 -12.93 17.46
CA SER A 429 -28.09 -12.04 18.57
C SER A 429 -27.01 -10.98 18.83
N GLU A 430 -27.38 -9.70 18.88
CA GLU A 430 -26.41 -8.65 19.23
C GLU A 430 -25.87 -8.76 20.65
N HIS A 431 -26.59 -9.39 21.59
CA HIS A 431 -26.09 -9.62 22.96
C HIS A 431 -24.77 -10.42 22.98
N GLN A 432 -24.55 -11.28 21.98
CA GLN A 432 -23.30 -12.04 21.86
C GLN A 432 -22.10 -11.15 21.49
N THR A 433 -22.31 -9.91 21.02
CA THR A 433 -21.22 -8.96 20.77
C THR A 433 -20.61 -8.36 22.04
N GLY A 434 -21.31 -8.42 23.18
CA GLY A 434 -20.99 -7.61 24.37
C GLY A 434 -21.21 -6.11 24.18
N LEU A 435 -21.78 -5.66 23.05
CA LEU A 435 -22.09 -4.27 22.71
C LEU A 435 -23.60 -3.95 22.70
N ALA A 436 -24.45 -4.88 23.13
CA ALA A 436 -25.89 -4.65 23.28
C ALA A 436 -26.36 -4.92 24.72
N ILE A 437 -27.36 -4.14 25.14
CA ILE A 437 -28.03 -4.24 26.44
C ILE A 437 -29.53 -3.99 26.28
N ASP A 438 -30.34 -4.73 27.04
CA ASP A 438 -31.74 -4.40 27.29
C ASP A 438 -31.83 -3.53 28.55
N VAL A 439 -32.61 -2.44 28.52
CA VAL A 439 -32.79 -1.54 29.68
C VAL A 439 -34.23 -1.43 30.17
N ASN A 440 -34.39 -1.39 31.49
CA ASN A 440 -35.63 -1.20 32.26
C ASN A 440 -36.80 -2.18 32.01
N SER A 441 -37.32 -2.33 30.78
CA SER A 441 -38.50 -3.16 30.51
C SER A 441 -38.59 -3.64 29.05
N ILE A 442 -38.86 -4.93 28.85
CA ILE A 442 -38.99 -5.58 27.53
C ILE A 442 -40.42 -5.41 26.99
N SER A 443 -40.88 -4.15 26.91
CA SER A 443 -42.21 -3.78 26.38
C SER A 443 -42.12 -2.60 25.42
N GLN A 444 -42.91 -2.61 24.35
CA GLN A 444 -42.97 -1.49 23.41
C GLN A 444 -43.54 -0.22 24.05
N SER A 445 -44.45 -0.35 25.02
CA SER A 445 -44.95 0.78 25.82
C SER A 445 -43.86 1.47 26.64
N TRP A 446 -42.73 0.79 26.91
CA TRP A 446 -41.59 1.42 27.60
C TRP A 446 -41.01 2.59 26.79
N GLY A 447 -41.06 2.53 25.45
CA GLY A 447 -40.65 3.63 24.57
C GLY A 447 -41.42 4.93 24.83
N GLU A 448 -42.67 4.81 25.28
CA GLU A 448 -43.56 5.94 25.59
C GLU A 448 -43.52 6.38 27.07
N THR A 449 -42.53 5.91 27.84
CA THR A 449 -42.23 6.44 29.18
C THR A 449 -41.30 7.65 29.10
N LYS A 450 -41.15 8.40 30.21
CA LYS A 450 -40.11 9.43 30.35
C LYS A 450 -38.72 8.85 30.04
N ALA A 451 -38.44 7.62 30.48
CA ALA A 451 -37.16 6.96 30.28
C ALA A 451 -36.91 6.53 28.82
N GLY A 452 -37.90 5.90 28.17
CA GLY A 452 -37.81 5.51 26.76
C GLY A 452 -37.60 6.70 25.84
N ARG A 453 -38.42 7.75 25.99
CA ARG A 453 -38.26 9.01 25.22
C ARG A 453 -36.96 9.74 25.53
N TRP A 454 -36.44 9.66 26.77
CA TRP A 454 -35.12 10.21 27.09
C TRP A 454 -34.01 9.47 26.36
N VAL A 455 -34.00 8.12 26.41
CA VAL A 455 -32.98 7.29 25.77
C VAL A 455 -33.00 7.46 24.24
N ALA A 456 -34.18 7.51 23.63
CA ALA A 456 -34.33 7.72 22.19
C ALA A 456 -33.73 9.06 21.72
N ARG A 457 -33.81 10.12 22.54
CA ARG A 457 -33.23 11.45 22.22
C ARG A 457 -31.76 11.60 22.61
N ASN A 458 -31.33 11.05 23.76
CA ASN A 458 -30.00 11.33 24.32
C ASN A 458 -28.98 10.21 24.14
N GLY A 459 -29.39 8.96 23.89
CA GLY A 459 -28.48 7.80 23.85
C GLY A 459 -27.33 7.94 22.83
N HIS A 460 -27.58 8.65 21.72
CA HIS A 460 -26.59 8.89 20.69
C HIS A 460 -25.36 9.68 21.19
N ARG A 461 -25.56 10.57 22.17
CA ARG A 461 -24.52 11.40 22.81
C ARG A 461 -23.50 10.55 23.57
N TYR A 462 -23.92 9.35 23.98
CA TYR A 462 -23.12 8.34 24.69
C TYR A 462 -22.76 7.15 23.78
N GLY A 463 -23.04 7.22 22.48
CA GLY A 463 -22.67 6.18 21.52
C GLY A 463 -23.65 5.02 21.39
N PHE A 464 -24.83 5.10 22.01
CA PHE A 464 -25.90 4.11 21.87
C PHE A 464 -26.90 4.50 20.79
N ILE A 465 -27.45 3.50 20.10
CA ILE A 465 -28.67 3.61 19.30
C ILE A 465 -29.74 2.68 19.85
N VAL A 466 -31.01 3.07 19.74
CA VAL A 466 -32.12 2.11 19.76
C VAL A 466 -31.98 1.27 18.50
N ARG A 467 -31.63 -0.02 18.65
CA ARG A 467 -31.16 -0.84 17.51
C ARG A 467 -32.25 -1.15 16.49
N TYR A 468 -33.48 -1.33 16.98
CA TYR A 468 -34.65 -1.73 16.22
C TYR A 468 -35.75 -0.67 16.41
N PRO A 469 -35.66 0.48 15.72
CA PRO A 469 -36.61 1.58 15.89
C PRO A 469 -37.94 1.33 15.17
N LYS A 470 -38.98 2.04 15.61
CA LYS A 470 -40.35 1.98 15.07
C LYS A 470 -40.35 2.23 13.56
N GLY A 471 -41.10 1.42 12.80
CA GLY A 471 -41.19 1.52 11.34
C GLY A 471 -40.04 0.92 10.53
N LYS A 472 -38.96 0.39 11.15
CA LYS A 472 -37.80 -0.18 10.44
C LYS A 472 -37.75 -1.72 10.41
N THR A 473 -38.82 -2.41 10.82
CA THR A 473 -38.91 -3.89 10.88
C THR A 473 -38.52 -4.59 9.56
N SER A 474 -38.90 -4.02 8.42
CA SER A 474 -38.57 -4.54 7.07
C SER A 474 -37.09 -4.46 6.71
N VAL A 475 -36.32 -3.63 7.43
CA VAL A 475 -34.89 -3.37 7.22
C VAL A 475 -34.04 -4.16 8.21
N THR A 476 -34.35 -4.06 9.50
CA THR A 476 -33.62 -4.75 10.59
C THR A 476 -34.01 -6.22 10.71
N GLY A 477 -35.19 -6.59 10.24
CA GLY A 477 -35.82 -7.89 10.43
C GLY A 477 -36.41 -8.11 11.83
N TYR A 478 -36.25 -7.17 12.78
CA TYR A 478 -36.74 -7.28 14.16
C TYR A 478 -37.84 -6.26 14.43
N ALA A 479 -38.76 -6.58 15.34
CA ALA A 479 -39.83 -5.69 15.77
C ALA A 479 -39.29 -4.39 16.40
N TYR A 480 -40.18 -3.44 16.73
CA TYR A 480 -39.79 -2.27 17.52
C TYR A 480 -39.38 -2.72 18.94
N GLU A 481 -38.16 -2.39 19.34
CA GLU A 481 -37.59 -2.73 20.65
C GLU A 481 -36.90 -1.49 21.25
N PRO A 482 -37.65 -0.55 21.86
CA PRO A 482 -37.09 0.69 22.40
C PRO A 482 -36.02 0.48 23.48
N TRP A 483 -36.09 -0.66 24.18
CA TRP A 483 -35.18 -1.05 25.26
C TRP A 483 -33.84 -1.63 24.79
N HIS A 484 -33.75 -2.14 23.55
CA HIS A 484 -32.51 -2.75 23.03
C HIS A 484 -31.57 -1.66 22.53
N LEU A 485 -30.52 -1.39 23.33
CA LEU A 485 -29.53 -0.37 23.03
C LEU A 485 -28.23 -1.00 22.55
N ARG A 486 -27.79 -0.57 21.36
CA ARG A 486 -26.55 -1.03 20.73
C ARG A 486 -25.49 0.06 20.79
N HIS A 487 -24.34 -0.24 21.38
CA HIS A 487 -23.18 0.65 21.38
C HIS A 487 -22.42 0.56 20.04
N VAL A 488 -22.22 1.72 19.41
CA VAL A 488 -21.49 1.92 18.13
C VAL A 488 -20.51 3.10 18.18
N GLY A 489 -20.35 3.73 19.35
CA GLY A 489 -19.53 4.93 19.56
C GLY A 489 -20.23 6.22 19.14
N VAL A 490 -19.91 7.32 19.84
CA VAL A 490 -20.63 8.62 19.76
C VAL A 490 -20.76 9.15 18.34
N SER A 491 -19.68 9.10 17.54
CA SER A 491 -19.68 9.62 16.15
C SER A 491 -20.65 8.86 15.25
N THR A 492 -20.68 7.52 15.34
CA THR A 492 -21.59 6.68 14.57
C THR A 492 -23.03 6.87 15.04
N ALA A 493 -23.29 6.77 16.35
CA ALA A 493 -24.64 6.88 16.89
C ALA A 493 -25.25 8.26 16.59
N THR A 494 -24.47 9.33 16.72
CA THR A 494 -24.91 10.70 16.39
C THR A 494 -25.19 10.87 14.90
N HIS A 495 -24.45 10.20 14.01
CA HIS A 495 -24.76 10.22 12.58
C HIS A 495 -26.05 9.47 12.25
N LEU A 496 -26.28 8.29 12.85
CA LEU A 496 -27.52 7.52 12.69
C LEU A 496 -28.73 8.29 13.22
N TYR A 497 -28.63 8.86 14.42
CA TYR A 497 -29.66 9.72 15.02
C TYR A 497 -30.02 10.91 14.13
N LYS A 498 -29.02 11.62 13.58
CA LYS A 498 -29.24 12.77 12.67
C LYS A 498 -29.74 12.41 11.27
N THR A 499 -29.79 11.13 10.89
CA THR A 499 -30.18 10.70 9.54
C THR A 499 -31.38 9.74 9.50
N GLY A 500 -31.86 9.25 10.64
CA GLY A 500 -32.94 8.25 10.70
C GLY A 500 -32.56 6.88 10.11
N LEU A 501 -31.27 6.65 9.83
CA LEU A 501 -30.78 5.39 9.29
C LEU A 501 -30.62 4.34 10.39
N THR A 502 -30.99 3.11 10.08
CA THR A 502 -30.58 1.93 10.83
C THR A 502 -29.09 1.65 10.66
N LEU A 503 -28.53 0.84 11.56
CA LEU A 503 -27.17 0.34 11.40
C LEU A 503 -27.02 -0.49 10.11
N ASP A 504 -28.05 -1.25 9.74
CA ASP A 504 -28.07 -2.10 8.54
C ASP A 504 -28.01 -1.25 7.25
N GLU A 505 -28.84 -0.21 7.13
CA GLU A 505 -28.81 0.76 6.03
C GLU A 505 -27.46 1.48 5.93
N TYR A 506 -26.94 1.99 7.05
CA TYR A 506 -25.67 2.71 7.09
C TYR A 506 -24.49 1.83 6.68
N LEU A 507 -24.46 0.56 7.08
CA LEU A 507 -23.43 -0.39 6.69
C LEU A 507 -23.70 -1.05 5.33
N GLY A 508 -24.87 -0.86 4.73
CA GLY A 508 -25.25 -1.41 3.43
C GLY A 508 -25.55 -2.91 3.44
N VAL A 509 -25.88 -3.49 4.60
CA VAL A 509 -26.19 -4.91 4.76
C VAL A 509 -27.70 -5.14 4.84
N PRO A 510 -28.24 -6.22 4.26
CA PRO A 510 -29.58 -6.69 4.59
C PRO A 510 -29.57 -7.44 5.94
N SER A 511 -30.73 -7.54 6.58
CA SER A 511 -30.97 -8.42 7.74
C SER A 511 -32.11 -9.39 7.43
N LYS A 512 -31.80 -10.45 6.69
CA LYS A 512 -32.70 -11.59 6.43
C LYS A 512 -31.98 -12.90 6.72
N TYR A 513 -32.67 -13.86 7.31
CA TYR A 513 -32.14 -15.22 7.37
C TYR A 513 -32.03 -15.80 5.95
N ARG A 514 -31.14 -16.78 5.79
CA ARG A 514 -31.23 -17.75 4.70
C ARG A 514 -32.10 -18.92 5.14
#